data_AF-A0A8K0Q1D8-F1
#
_entry.id   AF-A0A8K0Q1D8-F1
#
_cell.length_a   1.000
_cell.length_b   1.000
_cell.length_c   1.000
_cell.angle_alpha   90.00
_cell.angle_beta   90.00
_cell.angle_gamma   90.00
#
_symmetry.space_group_name_H-M   'P 1'
#
loop_
_entity.id
_entity.type
_entity.pdbx_description
1 polymer ?
#
loop_
_entity_poly.entity_id
_entity_poly.type
_entity_poly.pdbx_seq_one_letter_code
_entity_poly.pdbx_strand_id
1 'polypeptide(L)'
;MAILANNRWDGYFSHDRHGRLKAQPPDGILRSEQYYFCLPPSDPSTDPYPVIPRFRDWRFPHDDLPPIWKKLKDQLRAKGPGDKSKGANCLLSNCGDAVESAHLVPSAQSHWWTINLMKRYAKTPSFSTNDMDVPANALPLRCDIHRMFDERHFTFVPKTVVPRFQRRATSPSQDDAGHRDRDLSSQRDSKLRADNDGPSQADSQLPIRLNAANESHNAENELKADPVDVVGHVFNSTPSGDLPRLWHNRPLCSPPSSASVEYLFARFAYTVFSPSVFEYFLDSNKARRLLVWDQEKLKHEIEDADPERCRSIWNASRSRSESPKKRARSTGNGEHDEDEDFAYRPFEIVPDVDSAYHDDSQHLGE
;
A
#
# COMPACT_ATOMS: atom_id res chain seq x y z
N MET A 1 -7.92 9.75 -4.78
CA MET A 1 -9.03 10.71 -4.65
C MET A 1 -10.38 10.05 -4.40
N ALA A 2 -10.90 9.18 -5.27
CA ALA A 2 -12.22 8.58 -5.07
C ALA A 2 -12.43 7.85 -3.71
N ILE A 3 -11.41 7.15 -3.20
CA ILE A 3 -11.44 6.55 -1.84
C ILE A 3 -11.72 7.60 -0.76
N LEU A 4 -11.08 8.76 -0.85
CA LEU A 4 -11.21 9.88 0.08
C LEU A 4 -12.58 10.53 -0.02
N ALA A 5 -13.13 10.58 -1.23
CA ALA A 5 -14.47 11.06 -1.53
C ALA A 5 -15.54 9.99 -1.27
N ASN A 6 -15.36 9.14 -0.27
CA ASN A 6 -16.30 8.08 0.11
C ASN A 6 -16.67 7.12 -1.05
N ASN A 7 -15.65 6.58 -1.72
CA ASN A 7 -15.80 5.62 -2.82
C ASN A 7 -16.60 6.15 -4.03
N ARG A 8 -16.58 7.46 -4.26
CA ARG A 8 -17.20 8.09 -5.43
C ARG A 8 -16.36 7.89 -6.69
N TRP A 9 -16.56 6.75 -7.35
CA TRP A 9 -15.84 6.34 -8.58
C TRP A 9 -16.23 7.12 -9.83
N ASP A 10 -17.36 7.81 -9.78
CA ASP A 10 -17.91 8.66 -10.84
C ASP A 10 -17.23 10.04 -10.94
N GLY A 11 -16.31 10.34 -10.02
CA GLY A 11 -15.52 11.56 -10.05
C GLY A 11 -14.47 11.59 -11.15
N TYR A 12 -14.06 12.80 -11.52
CA TYR A 12 -13.05 13.03 -12.57
C TYR A 12 -12.07 14.12 -12.16
N PHE A 13 -10.88 14.12 -12.77
CA PHE A 13 -9.91 15.18 -12.57
C PHE A 13 -10.14 16.34 -13.53
N SER A 14 -9.89 17.56 -13.07
CA SER A 14 -10.04 18.80 -13.80
C SER A 14 -8.84 19.72 -13.56
N HIS A 15 -8.50 20.53 -14.54
CA HIS A 15 -7.49 21.59 -14.41
C HIS A 15 -8.04 22.84 -13.70
N ASP A 16 -9.36 23.00 -13.64
CA ASP A 16 -10.02 24.08 -12.93
C ASP A 16 -10.97 23.58 -11.84
N ARG A 17 -11.21 24.43 -10.84
CA ARG A 17 -12.05 24.12 -9.68
C ARG A 17 -13.54 23.93 -10.00
N HIS A 18 -14.02 24.38 -11.15
CA HIS A 18 -15.42 24.26 -11.58
C HIS A 18 -15.69 22.96 -12.35
N GLY A 19 -14.66 22.17 -12.64
CA GLY A 19 -14.81 20.91 -13.36
C GLY A 19 -15.02 21.04 -14.88
N ARG A 20 -14.75 22.22 -15.47
CA ARG A 20 -15.02 22.50 -16.89
C ARG A 20 -13.95 21.91 -17.81
N LEU A 21 -12.69 21.93 -17.37
CA LEU A 21 -11.50 21.50 -18.09
C LEU A 21 -11.04 20.14 -17.60
N LYS A 22 -11.77 19.09 -18.01
CA LYS A 22 -11.45 17.70 -17.64
C LYS A 22 -10.02 17.32 -18.05
N ALA A 23 -9.27 16.76 -17.10
CA ALA A 23 -7.93 16.23 -17.35
C ALA A 23 -8.04 14.82 -17.96
N GLN A 24 -7.78 14.72 -19.26
CA GLN A 24 -7.78 13.45 -20.00
C GLN A 24 -6.48 13.30 -20.81
N PRO A 25 -5.35 13.02 -20.14
CA PRO A 25 -4.10 12.78 -20.84
C PRO A 25 -4.21 11.53 -21.73
N PRO A 26 -3.63 11.53 -22.95
CA PRO A 26 -3.74 10.41 -23.90
C PRO A 26 -3.21 9.06 -23.35
N ASP A 27 -2.23 9.12 -22.46
CA ASP A 27 -1.60 7.95 -21.84
C ASP A 27 -2.09 7.68 -20.41
N GLY A 28 -3.09 8.43 -19.94
CA GLY A 28 -3.62 8.31 -18.59
C GLY A 28 -2.72 8.87 -17.48
N ILE A 29 -1.58 9.50 -17.81
CA ILE A 29 -0.64 10.03 -16.83
C ILE A 29 -0.87 11.54 -16.63
N LEU A 30 -1.28 11.89 -15.42
CA LEU A 30 -1.40 13.26 -14.95
C LEU A 30 -0.01 13.84 -14.66
N ARG A 31 0.33 14.97 -15.30
CA ARG A 31 1.69 15.58 -15.27
C ARG A 31 1.73 16.99 -14.68
N SER A 32 0.58 17.67 -14.63
CA SER A 32 0.50 19.00 -14.02
C SER A 32 0.68 18.89 -12.51
N GLU A 33 1.15 19.98 -11.90
CA GLU A 33 1.40 20.02 -10.46
C GLU A 33 0.12 19.95 -9.63
N GLN A 34 -1.00 20.44 -10.19
CA GLN A 34 -2.26 20.55 -9.48
C GLN A 34 -3.44 20.11 -10.33
N TYR A 35 -4.34 19.37 -9.70
CA TYR A 35 -5.60 18.93 -10.26
C TYR A 35 -6.70 19.03 -9.21
N TYR A 36 -7.92 19.29 -9.68
CA TYR A 36 -9.12 19.26 -8.87
C TYR A 36 -9.86 17.94 -9.13
N PHE A 37 -10.25 17.23 -8.07
CA PHE A 37 -11.13 16.07 -8.20
C PHE A 37 -12.57 16.55 -8.02
N CYS A 38 -13.38 16.38 -9.06
CA CYS A 38 -14.74 16.90 -9.16
C CYS A 38 -15.76 15.76 -9.18
N LEU A 39 -16.91 15.94 -8.53
CA LEU A 39 -18.00 14.96 -8.46
C LEU A 39 -19.26 15.48 -9.17
N PRO A 40 -19.84 14.76 -10.14
CA PRO A 40 -21.17 15.07 -10.67
C PRO A 40 -22.30 14.87 -9.64
N PRO A 41 -23.47 15.53 -9.80
CA PRO A 41 -23.76 16.66 -10.68
C PRO A 41 -23.48 18.04 -10.05
N SER A 42 -23.01 18.09 -8.79
CA SER A 42 -22.76 19.33 -8.07
C SER A 42 -21.68 20.19 -8.74
N ASP A 43 -21.86 21.51 -8.75
CA ASP A 43 -20.77 22.44 -9.07
C ASP A 43 -19.72 22.34 -7.94
N PRO A 44 -18.51 21.82 -8.22
CA PRO A 44 -17.50 21.57 -7.19
C PRO A 44 -16.99 22.85 -6.52
N SER A 45 -17.24 24.02 -7.13
CA SER A 45 -16.84 25.32 -6.59
C SER A 45 -17.81 25.89 -5.55
N THR A 46 -19.05 25.42 -5.53
CA THR A 46 -20.08 25.88 -4.59
C THR A 46 -20.49 24.81 -3.58
N ASP A 47 -20.30 23.53 -3.90
CA ASP A 47 -20.64 22.40 -3.04
C ASP A 47 -19.44 21.46 -2.87
N PRO A 48 -18.53 21.77 -1.91
CA PRO A 48 -17.39 20.90 -1.64
C PRO A 48 -17.88 19.59 -1.00
N TYR A 49 -17.48 18.46 -1.57
CA TYR A 49 -17.82 17.16 -1.00
C TYR A 49 -17.04 16.90 0.30
N PRO A 50 -17.65 16.21 1.27
CA PRO A 50 -16.97 15.83 2.49
C PRO A 50 -15.88 14.79 2.19
N VAL A 51 -14.75 14.90 2.88
CA VAL A 51 -13.61 14.00 2.69
C VAL A 51 -13.39 13.14 3.93
N ILE A 52 -13.15 11.86 3.72
CA ILE A 52 -12.83 10.94 4.79
C ILE A 52 -11.41 11.23 5.28
N PRO A 53 -11.20 11.54 6.57
CA PRO A 53 -9.89 11.97 7.04
C PRO A 53 -8.97 10.81 7.43
N ARG A 54 -9.52 9.64 7.78
CA ARG A 54 -8.75 8.51 8.30
C ARG A 54 -9.31 7.17 7.82
N PHE A 55 -8.46 6.15 7.80
CA PHE A 55 -8.87 4.79 7.43
C PHE A 55 -10.02 4.25 8.31
N ARG A 56 -10.03 4.55 9.62
CA ARG A 56 -11.11 4.07 10.51
C ARG A 56 -12.49 4.61 10.12
N ASP A 57 -12.54 5.82 9.56
CA ASP A 57 -13.77 6.50 9.17
C ASP A 57 -14.26 5.99 7.80
N TRP A 58 -13.37 5.38 7.01
CA TRP A 58 -13.67 4.83 5.70
C TRP A 58 -14.52 3.56 5.79
N ARG A 59 -15.55 3.48 4.94
CA ARG A 59 -16.38 2.28 4.78
C ARG A 59 -15.95 1.51 3.53
N PHE A 60 -15.81 0.20 3.65
CA PHE A 60 -15.39 -0.66 2.56
C PHE A 60 -16.51 -0.78 1.51
N PRO A 61 -16.23 -0.57 0.22
CA PRO A 61 -17.22 -0.63 -0.86
C PRO A 61 -17.47 -2.09 -1.26
N HIS A 62 -18.25 -2.80 -0.45
CA HIS A 62 -18.67 -4.16 -0.78
C HIS A 62 -19.35 -4.20 -2.14
N ASP A 63 -18.93 -5.14 -2.99
CA ASP A 63 -19.48 -5.40 -4.32
C ASP A 63 -19.37 -4.23 -5.33
N ASP A 64 -18.83 -3.08 -4.90
CA ASP A 64 -18.58 -1.89 -5.71
C ASP A 64 -17.09 -1.51 -5.76
N LEU A 65 -16.24 -2.51 -5.99
CA LEU A 65 -14.81 -2.26 -6.28
C LEU A 65 -14.64 -1.56 -7.64
N PRO A 66 -13.56 -0.77 -7.84
CA PRO A 66 -13.30 -0.16 -9.15
C PRO A 66 -13.10 -1.22 -10.25
N PRO A 67 -13.40 -0.91 -11.53
CA PRO A 67 -13.45 -1.90 -12.61
C PRO A 67 -12.19 -2.77 -12.75
N ILE A 68 -11.00 -2.17 -12.59
CA ILE A 68 -9.73 -2.91 -12.71
C ILE A 68 -9.52 -3.94 -11.56
N TRP A 69 -10.05 -3.65 -10.37
CA TRP A 69 -10.03 -4.58 -9.23
C TRP A 69 -11.05 -5.71 -9.41
N LYS A 70 -12.24 -5.41 -9.97
CA LYS A 70 -13.22 -6.44 -10.38
C LYS A 70 -12.61 -7.39 -11.41
N LYS A 71 -11.95 -6.85 -12.44
CA LYS A 71 -11.21 -7.65 -13.44
C LYS A 71 -10.13 -8.53 -12.81
N LEU A 72 -9.35 -8.02 -11.85
CA LEU A 72 -8.37 -8.83 -11.10
C LEU A 72 -9.05 -9.97 -10.34
N LYS A 73 -10.17 -9.70 -9.68
CA LYS A 73 -10.95 -10.69 -8.92
C LYS A 73 -11.43 -11.83 -9.81
N ASP A 74 -11.94 -11.52 -11.00
CA ASP A 74 -12.40 -12.52 -11.96
C ASP A 74 -11.22 -13.31 -12.55
N GLN A 75 -10.10 -12.66 -12.84
CA GLN A 75 -8.87 -13.32 -13.31
C GLN A 75 -8.31 -14.31 -12.28
N LEU A 76 -8.27 -13.94 -10.99
CA LEU A 76 -7.79 -14.83 -9.93
C LEU A 76 -8.76 -15.98 -9.67
N ARG A 77 -10.08 -15.75 -9.79
CA ARG A 77 -11.09 -16.82 -9.71
C ARG A 77 -10.94 -17.83 -10.85
N ALA A 78 -10.73 -17.36 -12.07
CA ALA A 78 -10.59 -18.22 -13.26
C ALA A 78 -9.32 -19.10 -13.22
N LYS A 79 -8.24 -18.63 -12.61
CA LYS A 79 -6.99 -19.41 -12.45
C LYS A 79 -7.10 -20.57 -11.46
N GLY A 80 -8.17 -20.63 -10.66
CA GLY A 80 -8.37 -21.67 -9.65
C GLY A 80 -7.40 -21.57 -8.46
N PRO A 81 -7.53 -22.46 -7.47
CA PRO A 81 -6.57 -22.54 -6.37
C PRO A 81 -5.19 -22.91 -6.92
N GLY A 82 -4.21 -22.01 -6.75
CA GLY A 82 -2.83 -22.27 -7.15
C GLY A 82 -2.25 -23.50 -6.47
N ASP A 83 -1.25 -24.11 -7.10
CA ASP A 83 -0.53 -25.27 -6.56
C ASP A 83 0.08 -24.94 -5.20
N LYS A 84 -0.46 -25.58 -4.15
CA LYS A 84 -0.06 -25.38 -2.74
C LYS A 84 1.29 -26.06 -2.42
N SER A 85 1.90 -26.76 -3.37
CA SER A 85 3.09 -27.59 -3.15
C SER A 85 4.41 -26.82 -3.10
N LYS A 86 4.44 -25.53 -3.47
CA LYS A 86 5.64 -24.69 -3.39
C LYS A 86 5.65 -23.89 -2.09
N GLY A 87 6.76 -24.01 -1.35
CA GLY A 87 7.06 -23.09 -0.25
C GLY A 87 6.87 -21.65 -0.69
N ALA A 88 6.31 -20.82 0.19
CA ALA A 88 5.91 -19.47 -0.14
C ALA A 88 7.15 -18.57 -0.21
N ASN A 89 7.79 -18.47 -1.38
CA ASN A 89 8.80 -17.44 -1.62
C ASN A 89 8.16 -16.05 -1.50
N CYS A 90 8.97 -15.04 -1.20
CA CYS A 90 8.54 -13.65 -1.23
C CYS A 90 7.93 -13.30 -2.60
N LEU A 91 6.70 -12.77 -2.63
CA LEU A 91 5.99 -12.47 -3.88
C LEU A 91 6.67 -11.40 -4.76
N LEU A 92 7.49 -10.54 -4.17
CA LEU A 92 8.12 -9.43 -4.89
C LEU A 92 9.58 -9.72 -5.31
N SER A 93 10.33 -10.44 -4.48
CA SER A 93 11.74 -10.75 -4.72
C SER A 93 12.01 -12.18 -5.20
N ASN A 94 11.03 -13.08 -5.06
CA ASN A 94 11.16 -14.53 -5.24
C ASN A 94 12.22 -15.19 -4.34
N CYS A 95 12.68 -14.50 -3.30
CA CYS A 95 13.59 -15.06 -2.30
C CYS A 95 12.83 -15.98 -1.34
N GLY A 96 13.36 -17.16 -1.07
CA GLY A 96 12.79 -18.14 -0.13
C GLY A 96 13.28 -17.94 1.32
N ASP A 97 14.30 -17.12 1.53
CA ASP A 97 14.89 -16.88 2.85
C ASP A 97 14.18 -15.74 3.59
N ALA A 98 14.04 -15.89 4.91
CA ALA A 98 13.44 -14.90 5.81
C ALA A 98 12.07 -14.38 5.34
N VAL A 99 11.23 -15.28 4.82
CA VAL A 99 9.86 -14.95 4.39
C VAL A 99 8.91 -14.96 5.58
N GLU A 100 8.15 -13.89 5.70
CA GLU A 100 7.15 -13.66 6.74
C GLU A 100 5.77 -13.51 6.10
N SER A 101 4.73 -13.73 6.92
CA SER A 101 3.34 -13.51 6.55
C SER A 101 2.96 -12.06 6.83
N ALA A 102 2.90 -11.24 5.78
CA ALA A 102 2.57 -9.83 5.88
C ALA A 102 1.06 -9.59 5.77
N HIS A 103 0.44 -9.08 6.83
CA HIS A 103 -1.00 -8.80 6.83
C HIS A 103 -1.37 -7.63 5.90
N LEU A 104 -2.40 -7.85 5.08
CA LEU A 104 -2.97 -6.82 4.22
C LEU A 104 -3.73 -5.80 5.06
N VAL A 105 -4.65 -6.25 5.90
CA VAL A 105 -5.28 -5.43 6.93
C VAL A 105 -4.61 -5.77 8.27
N PRO A 106 -3.85 -4.83 8.88
CA PRO A 106 -3.16 -5.07 10.14
C PRO A 106 -4.15 -5.34 11.29
N SER A 107 -3.73 -6.15 12.27
CA SER A 107 -4.53 -6.46 13.47
C SER A 107 -4.91 -5.21 14.29
N ALA A 108 -4.10 -4.16 14.26
CA ALA A 108 -4.42 -2.85 14.85
C ALA A 108 -5.70 -2.20 14.26
N GLN A 109 -6.21 -2.71 13.13
CA GLN A 109 -7.46 -2.26 12.50
C GLN A 109 -8.63 -3.22 12.74
N SER A 110 -8.57 -4.06 13.78
CA SER A 110 -9.63 -5.03 14.15
C SER A 110 -11.02 -4.39 14.29
N HIS A 111 -11.10 -3.21 14.90
CA HIS A 111 -12.37 -2.50 15.02
C HIS A 111 -12.95 -2.09 13.66
N TRP A 112 -12.11 -1.57 12.76
CA TRP A 112 -12.53 -1.25 11.39
C TRP A 112 -12.95 -2.51 10.63
N TRP A 113 -12.21 -3.62 10.81
CA TRP A 113 -12.50 -4.92 10.22
C TRP A 113 -13.90 -5.42 10.60
N THR A 114 -14.24 -5.33 11.89
CA THR A 114 -15.55 -5.77 12.42
C THR A 114 -16.69 -4.94 11.85
N ILE A 115 -16.61 -3.61 11.90
CA ILE A 115 -17.71 -2.75 11.42
C ILE A 115 -17.88 -2.89 9.90
N ASN A 116 -16.81 -3.13 9.14
CA ASN A 116 -16.90 -3.39 7.70
C ASN A 116 -17.15 -4.86 7.36
N LEU A 117 -17.51 -5.71 8.32
CA LEU A 117 -17.84 -7.12 8.10
C LEU A 117 -16.78 -7.87 7.27
N MET A 118 -15.52 -7.50 7.42
CA MET A 118 -14.43 -7.95 6.55
C MET A 118 -14.13 -9.43 6.71
N LYS A 119 -14.58 -10.05 7.80
CA LYS A 119 -14.57 -11.50 8.02
C LYS A 119 -15.19 -12.30 6.87
N ARG A 120 -16.14 -11.73 6.12
CA ARG A 120 -16.80 -12.39 4.98
C ARG A 120 -15.84 -12.81 3.86
N TYR A 121 -14.66 -12.20 3.77
CA TYR A 121 -13.67 -12.48 2.72
C TYR A 121 -12.59 -13.47 3.12
N ALA A 122 -12.60 -13.94 4.37
CA ALA A 122 -11.58 -14.85 4.91
C ALA A 122 -11.57 -16.24 4.22
N LYS A 123 -12.66 -16.62 3.54
CA LYS A 123 -12.89 -17.89 2.81
C LYS A 123 -12.77 -19.19 3.64
N THR A 124 -12.14 -19.18 4.81
CA THR A 124 -12.00 -20.33 5.73
C THR A 124 -12.38 -19.92 7.16
N PRO A 125 -13.38 -20.56 7.79
CA PRO A 125 -13.88 -20.15 9.10
C PRO A 125 -13.60 -21.17 10.24
N SER A 126 -13.86 -20.70 11.46
CA SER A 126 -14.48 -21.40 12.60
C SER A 126 -13.62 -21.80 13.81
N PHE A 127 -12.30 -21.99 13.69
CA PHE A 127 -11.49 -22.45 14.84
C PHE A 127 -10.30 -21.55 15.23
N SER A 128 -9.99 -20.52 14.45
CA SER A 128 -8.98 -19.54 14.86
C SER A 128 -9.55 -18.59 15.90
N THR A 129 -8.79 -18.34 16.97
CA THR A 129 -9.11 -17.31 17.98
C THR A 129 -9.01 -15.89 17.41
N ASN A 130 -8.27 -15.71 16.31
CA ASN A 130 -8.15 -14.46 15.58
C ASN A 130 -8.66 -14.62 14.15
N ASP A 131 -9.77 -13.96 13.82
CA ASP A 131 -10.42 -14.03 12.52
C ASP A 131 -9.69 -13.23 11.42
N MET A 132 -8.70 -12.41 11.80
CA MET A 132 -7.84 -11.67 10.88
C MET A 132 -6.61 -12.47 10.43
N ASP A 133 -6.24 -13.53 11.16
CA ASP A 133 -5.10 -14.40 10.87
C ASP A 133 -5.49 -15.50 9.86
N VAL A 134 -5.81 -15.05 8.66
CA VAL A 134 -6.30 -15.92 7.58
C VAL A 134 -5.41 -15.78 6.35
N PRO A 135 -5.15 -16.86 5.59
CA PRO A 135 -4.31 -16.79 4.38
C PRO A 135 -4.80 -15.79 3.34
N ALA A 136 -6.11 -15.48 3.36
CA ALA A 136 -6.71 -14.46 2.50
C ALA A 136 -6.22 -13.04 2.83
N ASN A 137 -5.92 -12.76 4.09
CA ASN A 137 -5.49 -11.45 4.59
C ASN A 137 -3.96 -11.34 4.68
N ALA A 138 -3.20 -12.22 4.03
CA ALA A 138 -1.74 -12.21 4.13
C ALA A 138 -1.02 -12.46 2.80
N LEU A 139 0.18 -11.88 2.68
CA LEU A 139 1.10 -12.11 1.57
C LEU A 139 2.47 -12.58 2.10
N PRO A 140 3.12 -13.57 1.46
CA PRO A 140 4.49 -13.93 1.81
C PRO A 140 5.46 -12.88 1.30
N LEU A 141 6.14 -12.18 2.21
CA LEU A 141 7.13 -11.15 1.91
C LEU A 141 8.42 -11.40 2.68
N ARG A 142 9.57 -11.09 2.10
CA ARG A 142 10.85 -11.10 2.81
C ARG A 142 10.80 -10.06 3.94
N CYS A 143 11.38 -10.34 5.10
CA CYS A 143 11.24 -9.53 6.32
C CYS A 143 11.57 -8.03 6.12
N ASP A 144 12.57 -7.68 5.31
CA ASP A 144 12.89 -6.30 4.95
C ASP A 144 11.76 -5.63 4.15
N ILE A 145 11.27 -6.31 3.10
CA ILE A 145 10.15 -5.87 2.26
C ILE A 145 8.86 -5.76 3.08
N HIS A 146 8.62 -6.72 3.98
CA HIS A 146 7.49 -6.73 4.90
C HIS A 146 7.50 -5.48 5.79
N ARG A 147 8.65 -5.15 6.40
CA ARG A 147 8.79 -3.95 7.22
C ARG A 147 8.41 -2.68 6.44
N MET A 148 8.96 -2.51 5.23
CA MET A 148 8.67 -1.33 4.41
C MET A 148 7.22 -1.30 3.90
N PHE A 149 6.63 -2.48 3.70
CA PHE A 149 5.22 -2.61 3.39
C PHE A 149 4.38 -2.07 4.57
N ASP A 150 4.66 -2.50 5.81
CA ASP A 150 3.96 -2.08 7.03
C ASP A 150 4.15 -0.63 7.42
N GLU A 151 5.33 -0.08 7.13
CA GLU A 151 5.59 1.36 7.20
C GLU A 151 4.85 2.18 6.11
N ARG A 152 4.07 1.50 5.25
CA ARG A 152 3.22 2.08 4.19
C ARG A 152 4.02 2.86 3.14
N HIS A 153 5.27 2.47 2.87
CA HIS A 153 6.07 3.07 1.80
C HIS A 153 5.55 2.71 0.40
N PHE A 154 5.00 1.51 0.26
CA PHE A 154 4.42 1.01 -0.97
C PHE A 154 3.24 0.07 -0.70
N THR A 155 2.50 -0.27 -1.75
CA THR A 155 1.43 -1.27 -1.69
C THR A 155 1.32 -2.02 -3.03
N PHE A 156 0.39 -2.96 -3.13
CA PHE A 156 0.15 -3.71 -4.35
C PHE A 156 -1.14 -3.26 -5.03
N VAL A 157 -1.07 -2.97 -6.34
CA VAL A 157 -2.21 -2.49 -7.12
C VAL A 157 -2.28 -3.22 -8.47
N PRO A 158 -3.49 -3.44 -9.02
CA PRO A 158 -3.64 -3.95 -10.37
C PRO A 158 -3.29 -2.88 -11.41
N LYS A 159 -2.61 -3.27 -12.49
CA LYS A 159 -2.37 -2.45 -13.68
C LYS A 159 -2.57 -3.26 -14.95
N THR A 160 -3.07 -2.61 -15.99
CA THR A 160 -3.09 -3.11 -17.36
C THR A 160 -1.81 -2.63 -18.04
N VAL A 161 -0.98 -3.55 -18.55
CA VAL A 161 0.28 -3.28 -19.24
C VAL A 161 1.39 -2.73 -18.34
N VAL A 162 2.23 -3.63 -17.84
CA VAL A 162 3.58 -3.27 -17.35
C VAL A 162 4.55 -3.46 -18.51
N PRO A 163 5.32 -2.44 -18.95
CA PRO A 163 6.43 -2.67 -19.87
C PRO A 163 7.35 -3.72 -19.25
N ARG A 164 7.40 -4.92 -19.83
CA ARG A 164 8.30 -5.97 -19.34
C ARG A 164 9.72 -5.45 -19.44
N PHE A 165 10.35 -5.12 -18.31
CA PHE A 165 11.80 -5.06 -18.22
C PHE A 165 12.31 -6.49 -18.43
N GLN A 166 12.51 -6.88 -19.68
CA GLN A 166 13.29 -8.07 -19.99
C GLN A 166 14.70 -7.77 -19.51
N ARG A 167 15.08 -8.36 -18.36
CA ARG A 167 16.48 -8.50 -18.01
C ARG A 167 17.10 -9.27 -19.16
N ARG A 168 17.91 -8.60 -19.99
CA ARG A 168 18.66 -9.23 -21.08
C ARG A 168 19.52 -10.30 -20.41
N ALA A 169 19.11 -11.56 -20.52
CA ALA A 169 19.98 -12.67 -20.18
C ALA A 169 21.11 -12.59 -21.20
N THR A 170 22.26 -12.05 -20.79
CA THR A 170 23.51 -12.35 -21.47
C THR A 170 23.73 -13.84 -21.26
N SER A 171 23.38 -14.63 -22.26
CA SER A 171 23.85 -16.00 -22.38
C SER A 171 25.37 -15.98 -22.31
N PRO A 172 26.02 -16.84 -21.52
CA PRO A 172 27.46 -16.96 -21.58
C PRO A 172 27.80 -17.49 -22.98
N SER A 173 28.58 -16.72 -23.74
CA SER A 173 29.21 -17.22 -24.95
C SER A 173 30.14 -18.37 -24.53
N GLN A 174 29.77 -19.58 -24.92
CA GLN A 174 30.71 -20.67 -25.11
C GLN A 174 31.69 -20.20 -26.16
N ASP A 175 32.90 -19.83 -25.75
CA ASP A 175 34.13 -19.79 -26.53
C ASP A 175 35.23 -19.33 -25.55
N ASP A 176 35.92 -20.27 -24.91
CA ASP A 176 37.39 -20.30 -24.83
C ASP A 176 37.84 -21.49 -23.96
N ALA A 177 38.19 -22.59 -24.63
CA ALA A 177 38.98 -23.67 -24.03
C ALA A 177 40.42 -23.46 -24.49
N GLY A 178 41.30 -23.04 -23.57
CA GLY A 178 42.67 -22.64 -23.95
C GLY A 178 43.65 -22.49 -22.79
N HIS A 179 43.82 -23.57 -22.01
CA HIS A 179 45.01 -23.98 -21.25
C HIS A 179 46.25 -23.05 -21.23
N ARG A 180 46.70 -22.61 -20.04
CA ARG A 180 48.08 -22.84 -19.52
C ARG A 180 48.29 -22.28 -18.10
N ASP A 181 48.84 -23.15 -17.25
CA ASP A 181 49.39 -22.85 -15.93
C ASP A 181 50.62 -21.93 -16.00
N ARG A 182 50.79 -21.06 -14.99
CA ARG A 182 52.06 -20.89 -14.27
C ARG A 182 51.90 -20.01 -13.02
N ASP A 183 52.39 -20.55 -11.92
CA ASP A 183 52.68 -19.88 -10.64
C ASP A 183 53.50 -18.60 -10.83
N LEU A 184 53.27 -17.60 -9.95
CA LEU A 184 54.25 -17.19 -8.93
C LEU A 184 53.81 -15.93 -8.19
N SER A 185 54.19 -15.92 -6.93
CA SER A 185 53.89 -14.94 -5.89
C SER A 185 54.80 -13.71 -5.94
N SER A 186 54.31 -12.66 -5.26
CA SER A 186 55.04 -11.64 -4.50
C SER A 186 55.40 -10.28 -5.15
N GLN A 187 55.28 -9.26 -4.28
CA GLN A 187 55.86 -7.89 -4.29
C GLN A 187 55.13 -6.85 -5.17
N ARG A 188 54.41 -5.90 -4.57
CA ARG A 188 54.81 -4.67 -3.84
C ARG A 188 55.15 -3.49 -4.75
N ASP A 189 54.55 -2.37 -4.36
CA ASP A 189 54.97 -0.97 -4.52
C ASP A 189 54.66 -0.20 -5.83
N SER A 190 53.61 0.60 -5.71
CA SER A 190 53.65 2.07 -5.71
C SER A 190 53.49 2.87 -7.02
N LYS A 191 52.56 3.83 -6.89
CA LYS A 191 52.57 5.23 -7.36
C LYS A 191 52.10 5.59 -8.79
N LEU A 192 51.01 6.36 -8.77
CA LEU A 192 50.78 7.70 -9.38
C LEU A 192 49.97 7.84 -10.68
N ARG A 193 49.10 8.87 -10.62
CA ARG A 193 48.42 9.67 -11.67
C ARG A 193 47.09 9.11 -12.19
N ALA A 194 46.07 9.90 -12.52
CA ALA A 194 45.67 11.28 -12.23
C ALA A 194 44.20 11.39 -12.70
N ASP A 195 43.44 12.23 -12.01
CA ASP A 195 42.25 12.99 -12.42
C ASP A 195 41.47 12.57 -13.67
N ASN A 196 40.18 12.23 -13.49
CA ASN A 196 39.14 12.92 -14.26
C ASN A 196 37.79 12.90 -13.53
N ASP A 197 37.29 14.10 -13.24
CA ASP A 197 35.96 14.41 -12.76
C ASP A 197 34.91 14.17 -13.86
N GLY A 198 33.70 13.75 -13.45
CA GLY A 198 32.50 13.79 -14.28
C GLY A 198 31.39 12.86 -13.78
N PRO A 199 30.28 13.37 -13.20
CA PRO A 199 29.15 12.53 -12.83
C PRO A 199 28.38 12.12 -14.09
N SER A 200 28.35 10.82 -14.37
CA SER A 200 27.53 10.23 -15.44
C SER A 200 26.04 10.43 -15.13
N GLN A 201 25.49 11.55 -15.62
CA GLN A 201 24.06 11.76 -15.84
C GLN A 201 23.57 10.70 -16.83
N ALA A 202 22.87 9.68 -16.33
CA ALA A 202 22.14 8.74 -17.19
C ALA A 202 20.73 9.30 -17.39
N ASP A 203 20.56 9.99 -18.51
CA ASP A 203 19.30 10.52 -19.02
C ASP A 203 18.20 9.46 -19.06
N SER A 204 17.06 9.84 -18.49
CA SER A 204 15.80 9.09 -18.54
C SER A 204 15.12 9.37 -19.87
N GLN A 205 15.47 8.61 -20.92
CA GLN A 205 14.70 8.62 -22.17
C GLN A 205 13.86 7.35 -22.30
N LEU A 206 12.54 7.51 -22.20
CA LEU A 206 11.52 6.52 -22.53
C LEU A 206 11.41 6.39 -24.06
N PRO A 207 11.41 5.18 -24.65
CA PRO A 207 11.20 5.04 -26.08
C PRO A 207 9.71 5.20 -26.45
N ILE A 208 9.44 6.20 -27.28
CA ILE A 208 8.20 6.42 -28.04
C ILE A 208 8.06 5.29 -29.07
N ARG A 209 6.93 4.58 -29.11
CA ARG A 209 6.60 3.69 -30.23
C ARG A 209 6.04 4.51 -31.40
N LEU A 210 6.73 4.45 -32.54
CA LEU A 210 6.16 4.78 -33.85
C LEU A 210 5.23 3.66 -34.29
N ASN A 211 4.00 4.04 -34.68
CA ASN A 211 3.05 3.19 -35.37
C ASN A 211 3.55 2.89 -36.79
N ALA A 212 3.73 1.63 -37.13
CA ALA A 212 3.76 1.17 -38.52
C ALA A 212 2.52 0.30 -38.74
N ALA A 213 1.59 0.81 -39.54
CA ALA A 213 0.45 0.08 -40.04
C ALA A 213 0.91 -1.01 -41.03
N ASN A 214 0.35 -2.21 -40.92
CA ASN A 214 -0.12 -2.96 -42.08
C ASN A 214 -1.09 -4.08 -41.65
N GLU A 215 -2.23 -4.10 -42.33
CA GLU A 215 -3.38 -4.99 -42.16
C GLU A 215 -3.12 -6.39 -42.74
N SER A 216 -3.73 -7.43 -42.15
CA SER A 216 -4.71 -8.30 -42.84
C SER A 216 -5.11 -9.53 -42.00
N HIS A 217 -6.41 -9.60 -41.66
CA HIS A 217 -7.29 -10.75 -41.41
C HIS A 217 -6.93 -11.86 -40.39
N ASN A 218 -7.69 -11.90 -39.29
CA ASN A 218 -8.70 -12.97 -39.07
C ASN A 218 -9.71 -12.58 -37.97
N ALA A 219 -10.98 -12.71 -38.30
CA ALA A 219 -12.13 -12.38 -37.47
C ALA A 219 -12.47 -13.53 -36.52
N GLU A 220 -11.65 -13.72 -35.48
CA GLU A 220 -12.00 -14.47 -34.25
C GLU A 220 -11.20 -13.88 -33.08
N ASN A 221 -11.41 -12.59 -32.79
CA ASN A 221 -10.84 -11.96 -31.61
C ASN A 221 -12.01 -11.53 -30.72
N GLU A 222 -12.63 -12.51 -30.05
CA GLU A 222 -13.27 -12.25 -28.76
C GLU A 222 -12.30 -11.37 -27.97
N LEU A 223 -12.76 -10.22 -27.49
CA LEU A 223 -11.96 -9.22 -26.81
C LEU A 223 -11.17 -9.87 -25.66
N LYS A 224 -9.94 -10.33 -25.92
CA LYS A 224 -8.97 -10.70 -24.89
C LYS A 224 -8.54 -9.41 -24.22
N ALA A 225 -9.38 -8.96 -23.29
CA ALA A 225 -9.10 -7.79 -22.48
C ALA A 225 -7.72 -7.98 -21.83
N ASP A 226 -6.84 -6.98 -21.93
CA ASP A 226 -5.44 -7.10 -21.53
C ASP A 226 -5.30 -7.70 -20.12
N PRO A 227 -4.40 -8.67 -19.89
CA PRO A 227 -4.24 -9.28 -18.59
C PRO A 227 -3.90 -8.21 -17.54
N VAL A 228 -4.44 -8.37 -16.33
CA VAL A 228 -4.15 -7.48 -15.20
C VAL A 228 -3.01 -8.06 -14.38
N ASP A 229 -1.95 -7.28 -14.24
CA ASP A 229 -0.81 -7.61 -13.40
C ASP A 229 -0.94 -6.90 -12.05
N VAL A 230 -0.54 -7.58 -10.98
CA VAL A 230 -0.41 -6.95 -9.65
C VAL A 230 1.03 -6.45 -9.53
N VAL A 231 1.19 -5.15 -9.27
CA VAL A 231 2.50 -4.50 -9.17
C VAL A 231 2.71 -3.82 -7.84
N GLY A 232 3.96 -3.67 -7.42
CA GLY A 232 4.34 -2.73 -6.37
C GLY A 232 4.12 -1.28 -6.82
N HIS A 233 3.47 -0.48 -5.99
CA HIS A 233 3.29 0.95 -6.20
C HIS A 233 3.81 1.71 -4.98
N VAL A 234 4.89 2.45 -5.20
CA VAL A 234 5.58 3.24 -4.18
C VAL A 234 4.93 4.62 -4.08
N PHE A 235 4.55 5.03 -2.87
CA PHE A 235 4.00 6.37 -2.58
C PHE A 235 5.08 7.31 -2.06
N ASN A 236 5.91 6.81 -1.15
CA ASN A 236 6.95 7.58 -0.50
C ASN A 236 8.28 6.85 -0.68
N SER A 237 9.30 7.56 -1.14
CA SER A 237 10.65 7.04 -1.14
C SER A 237 11.23 7.07 0.27
N THR A 238 12.04 6.07 0.62
CA THR A 238 12.92 6.13 1.80
C THR A 238 13.96 7.25 1.62
N PRO A 239 14.69 7.64 2.68
CA PRO A 239 15.78 8.62 2.57
C PRO A 239 16.81 8.29 1.48
N SER A 240 16.99 7.01 1.13
CA SER A 240 17.89 6.59 0.05
C SER A 240 17.36 6.85 -1.36
N GLY A 241 16.06 7.10 -1.53
CA GLY A 241 15.45 7.31 -2.85
C GLY A 241 15.34 6.06 -3.72
N ASP A 242 15.73 4.88 -3.23
CA ASP A 242 15.85 3.68 -4.08
C ASP A 242 14.53 2.94 -4.32
N LEU A 243 13.54 3.11 -3.44
CA LEU A 243 12.30 2.34 -3.50
C LEU A 243 11.58 2.43 -4.84
N PRO A 244 11.42 3.61 -5.46
CA PRO A 244 10.78 3.70 -6.77
C PRO A 244 11.50 2.87 -7.82
N ARG A 245 12.83 2.93 -7.87
CA ARG A 245 13.63 2.16 -8.83
C ARG A 245 13.51 0.66 -8.61
N LEU A 246 13.43 0.23 -7.35
CA LEU A 246 13.42 -1.18 -6.99
C LEU A 246 12.05 -1.84 -7.21
N TRP A 247 10.96 -1.14 -6.86
CA TRP A 247 9.64 -1.76 -6.70
C TRP A 247 8.49 -1.05 -7.39
N HIS A 248 8.63 0.20 -7.81
CA HIS A 248 7.52 0.87 -8.48
C HIS A 248 7.25 0.24 -9.85
N ASN A 249 6.00 -0.11 -10.11
CA ASN A 249 5.55 -0.88 -11.28
C ASN A 249 6.23 -2.23 -11.46
N ARG A 250 6.84 -2.79 -10.41
CA ARG A 250 7.42 -4.12 -10.47
C ARG A 250 6.32 -5.16 -10.29
N PRO A 251 6.11 -6.09 -11.25
CA PRO A 251 5.09 -7.13 -11.12
C PRO A 251 5.51 -8.14 -10.06
N LEU A 252 4.50 -8.72 -9.39
CA LEU A 252 4.73 -9.87 -8.53
C LEU A 252 5.30 -11.05 -9.33
N CYS A 253 6.20 -11.81 -8.71
CA CYS A 253 6.80 -12.99 -9.31
C CYS A 253 5.81 -14.14 -9.50
N SER A 254 4.73 -14.16 -8.71
CA SER A 254 3.62 -15.09 -8.83
C SER A 254 2.30 -14.41 -8.44
N PRO A 255 1.15 -14.91 -8.94
CA PRO A 255 -0.16 -14.39 -8.54
C PRO A 255 -0.41 -14.59 -7.04
N PRO A 256 -1.04 -13.63 -6.34
CA PRO A 256 -1.36 -13.75 -4.92
C PRO A 256 -2.61 -14.63 -4.71
N SER A 257 -2.54 -15.91 -5.09
CA SER A 257 -3.70 -16.81 -5.19
C SER A 257 -4.39 -17.11 -3.86
N SER A 258 -3.68 -17.02 -2.73
CA SER A 258 -4.26 -17.16 -1.40
C SER A 258 -5.01 -15.91 -0.96
N ALA A 259 -4.55 -14.73 -1.37
CA ALA A 259 -5.07 -13.45 -0.93
C ALA A 259 -6.44 -13.14 -1.55
N SER A 260 -7.29 -12.46 -0.79
CA SER A 260 -8.53 -11.88 -1.35
C SER A 260 -8.24 -10.50 -1.96
N VAL A 261 -8.89 -10.22 -3.08
CA VAL A 261 -8.81 -8.91 -3.75
C VAL A 261 -9.36 -7.80 -2.86
N GLU A 262 -10.33 -8.12 -2.03
CA GLU A 262 -10.92 -7.19 -1.08
C GLU A 262 -9.91 -6.74 -0.03
N TYR A 263 -9.10 -7.65 0.52
CA TYR A 263 -8.02 -7.27 1.43
C TYR A 263 -6.87 -6.53 0.73
N LEU A 264 -6.54 -6.89 -0.52
CA LEU A 264 -5.57 -6.11 -1.31
C LEU A 264 -6.05 -4.66 -1.52
N PHE A 265 -7.34 -4.47 -1.82
CA PHE A 265 -7.93 -3.15 -1.97
C PHE A 265 -7.98 -2.39 -0.64
N ALA A 266 -8.35 -3.07 0.46
CA ALA A 266 -8.32 -2.49 1.79
C ALA A 266 -6.91 -2.05 2.18
N ARG A 267 -5.87 -2.83 1.84
CA ARG A 267 -4.47 -2.42 2.02
C ARG A 267 -4.15 -1.16 1.21
N PHE A 268 -4.54 -1.12 -0.06
CA PHE A 268 -4.32 0.07 -0.89
C PHE A 268 -4.95 1.31 -0.26
N ALA A 269 -6.21 1.23 0.20
CA ALA A 269 -6.85 2.30 0.93
C ALA A 269 -6.10 2.67 2.22
N TYR A 270 -5.70 1.68 3.02
CA TYR A 270 -4.92 1.87 4.25
C TYR A 270 -3.61 2.64 3.99
N THR A 271 -2.89 2.32 2.91
CA THR A 271 -1.70 3.06 2.48
C THR A 271 -2.03 4.50 2.04
N VAL A 272 -3.14 4.70 1.30
CA VAL A 272 -3.60 6.05 0.88
C VAL A 272 -3.90 6.95 2.08
N PHE A 273 -4.47 6.40 3.16
CA PHE A 273 -4.72 7.12 4.40
C PHE A 273 -3.47 7.24 5.31
N SER A 274 -2.29 6.82 4.85
CA SER A 274 -1.06 7.02 5.61
C SER A 274 -0.82 8.52 5.85
N PRO A 275 -0.45 8.95 7.07
CA PRO A 275 -0.19 10.37 7.36
C PRO A 275 0.85 10.99 6.44
N SER A 276 1.84 10.20 5.99
CA SER A 276 2.89 10.62 5.06
C SER A 276 2.41 10.80 3.61
N VAL A 277 1.36 10.10 3.20
CA VAL A 277 0.72 10.28 1.88
C VAL A 277 -0.31 11.41 1.96
N PHE A 278 -0.93 11.56 3.13
CA PHE A 278 -2.08 12.43 3.35
C PHE A 278 -1.75 13.81 3.94
N GLU A 279 -0.48 14.07 4.25
CA GLU A 279 0.04 15.33 4.79
C GLU A 279 -0.40 16.52 3.94
N TYR A 280 -0.10 16.50 2.64
CA TYR A 280 -0.46 17.59 1.72
C TYR A 280 -1.96 17.81 1.56
N PHE A 281 -2.79 16.83 1.96
CA PHE A 281 -4.23 16.96 1.90
C PHE A 281 -4.79 17.55 3.20
N LEU A 282 -4.64 16.88 4.36
CA LEU A 282 -5.24 17.40 5.61
C LEU A 282 -4.45 18.53 6.24
N ASP A 283 -3.12 18.51 6.19
CA ASP A 283 -2.27 19.61 6.68
C ASP A 283 -2.11 20.71 5.62
N SER A 284 -3.18 20.97 4.88
CA SER A 284 -3.30 22.18 4.09
C SER A 284 -3.87 23.27 5.01
N ASN A 285 -3.35 24.49 4.97
CA ASN A 285 -3.90 25.66 5.68
C ASN A 285 -5.28 26.10 5.13
N LYS A 286 -6.21 25.16 4.98
CA LYS A 286 -7.52 25.30 4.33
C LYS A 286 -8.53 24.55 5.17
N ALA A 287 -9.69 25.18 5.40
CA ALA A 287 -10.83 24.50 6.00
C ALA A 287 -11.33 23.38 5.08
N ARG A 288 -11.84 22.30 5.68
CA ARG A 288 -12.32 21.13 4.95
C ARG A 288 -13.60 20.61 5.57
N ARG A 289 -14.52 20.19 4.70
CA ARG A 289 -15.66 19.38 5.09
C ARG A 289 -15.18 17.93 5.25
N LEU A 290 -15.31 17.37 6.43
CA LEU A 290 -14.86 16.02 6.77
C LEU A 290 -16.04 15.07 6.91
N LEU A 291 -15.84 13.82 6.49
CA LEU A 291 -16.78 12.73 6.71
C LEU A 291 -16.22 11.80 7.79
N VAL A 292 -16.78 11.88 9.00
CA VAL A 292 -16.32 11.12 10.17
C VAL A 292 -17.34 10.03 10.49
N TRP A 293 -16.88 8.85 10.91
CA TRP A 293 -17.77 7.77 11.31
C TRP A 293 -18.13 7.90 12.80
N ASP A 294 -19.41 8.12 13.09
CA ASP A 294 -19.96 8.08 14.43
C ASP A 294 -20.25 6.62 14.81
N GLN A 295 -19.58 6.14 15.85
CA GLN A 295 -19.69 4.75 16.31
C GLN A 295 -20.98 4.49 17.08
N GLU A 296 -21.52 5.49 17.77
CA GLU A 296 -22.74 5.35 18.56
C GLU A 296 -23.96 5.34 17.64
N LYS A 297 -23.96 6.23 16.65
CA LYS A 297 -25.07 6.37 15.70
C LYS A 297 -24.95 5.45 14.49
N LEU A 298 -23.82 4.74 14.35
CA LEU A 298 -23.50 3.85 13.24
C LEU A 298 -23.72 4.50 11.86
N LYS A 299 -23.33 5.77 11.73
CA LYS A 299 -23.49 6.55 10.50
C LYS A 299 -22.33 7.51 10.30
N HIS A 300 -22.17 7.98 9.05
CA HIS A 300 -21.31 9.11 8.78
C HIS A 300 -21.95 10.42 9.19
N GLU A 301 -21.14 11.28 9.80
CA GLU A 301 -21.48 12.68 10.08
C GLU A 301 -20.53 13.60 9.33
N ILE A 302 -21.06 14.77 8.95
CA ILE A 302 -20.31 15.81 8.28
C ILE A 302 -19.86 16.82 9.33
N GLU A 303 -18.54 17.06 9.39
CA GLU A 303 -17.91 18.05 10.27
C GLU A 303 -17.22 19.09 9.39
N ASP A 304 -17.60 20.36 9.51
CA ASP A 304 -16.82 21.46 8.90
C ASP A 304 -15.64 21.76 9.83
N ALA A 305 -14.44 21.38 9.40
CA ALA A 305 -13.22 21.51 10.17
C ALA A 305 -12.37 22.68 9.67
N ASP A 306 -11.96 23.54 10.60
CA ASP A 306 -10.95 24.57 10.35
C ASP A 306 -9.54 23.94 10.16
N PRO A 307 -8.53 24.72 9.76
CA PRO A 307 -7.17 24.21 9.56
C PRO A 307 -6.51 23.62 10.83
N GLU A 308 -6.83 24.13 12.02
CA GLU A 308 -6.28 23.64 13.28
C GLU A 308 -6.85 22.26 13.63
N ARG A 309 -8.16 22.11 13.43
CA ARG A 309 -8.87 20.85 13.58
C ARG A 309 -8.36 19.80 12.59
N CYS A 310 -8.14 20.18 11.33
CA CYS A 310 -7.54 19.29 10.33
C CYS A 310 -6.14 18.81 10.75
N ARG A 311 -5.28 19.72 11.24
CA ARG A 311 -3.96 19.41 11.78
C ARG A 311 -4.02 18.48 12.99
N SER A 312 -4.94 18.74 13.91
CA SER A 312 -5.15 17.89 15.09
C SER A 312 -5.54 16.46 14.67
N ILE A 313 -6.43 16.30 13.70
CA ILE A 313 -6.86 14.99 13.20
C ILE A 313 -5.68 14.26 12.51
N TRP A 314 -4.88 14.99 11.73
CA TRP A 314 -3.67 14.45 11.11
C TRP A 314 -2.63 14.02 12.15
N ASN A 315 -2.33 14.84 13.17
CA ASN A 315 -1.41 14.51 14.25
C ASN A 315 -1.85 13.26 15.03
N ALA A 316 -3.15 13.16 15.34
CA ALA A 316 -3.72 11.98 15.99
C ALA A 316 -3.62 10.70 15.15
N SER A 317 -3.50 10.82 13.82
CA SER A 317 -3.27 9.68 12.93
C SER A 317 -1.81 9.22 12.94
N ARG A 318 -0.85 10.12 13.20
CA ARG A 318 0.58 9.79 13.36
C ARG A 318 0.89 9.09 14.67
N SER A 319 0.32 9.58 15.77
CA SER A 319 0.55 9.00 17.11
C SER A 319 0.01 7.58 17.23
N ARG A 320 -1.01 7.24 16.44
CA ARG A 320 -1.63 5.91 16.38
C ARG A 320 -1.07 4.99 15.30
N SER A 321 -0.16 5.47 14.43
CA SER A 321 0.60 4.56 13.58
C SER A 321 1.66 3.85 14.41
N GLU A 322 1.20 2.77 15.04
CA GLU A 322 2.02 1.81 15.77
C GLU A 322 3.11 1.26 14.85
N SER A 323 4.34 1.72 15.09
CA SER A 323 5.50 0.89 14.80
C SER A 323 5.30 -0.42 15.57
N PRO A 324 5.52 -1.61 14.99
CA PRO A 324 5.34 -2.87 15.70
C PRO A 324 6.10 -2.81 17.02
N LYS A 325 5.38 -2.76 18.14
CA LYS A 325 5.99 -2.71 19.47
C LYS A 325 6.86 -3.95 19.61
N LYS A 326 8.17 -3.73 19.54
CA LYS A 326 9.22 -4.70 19.88
C LYS A 326 8.81 -5.32 21.21
N ARG A 327 8.60 -6.64 21.24
CA ARG A 327 8.24 -7.39 22.45
C ARG A 327 9.16 -6.92 23.58
N ALA A 328 8.60 -6.29 24.61
CA ALA A 328 9.35 -6.04 25.83
C ALA A 328 9.74 -7.42 26.37
N ARG A 329 11.05 -7.67 26.51
CA ARG A 329 11.54 -8.82 27.26
C ARG A 329 11.05 -8.64 28.69
N SER A 330 10.24 -9.56 29.18
CA SER A 330 10.01 -9.72 30.61
C SER A 330 11.37 -10.03 31.25
N THR A 331 11.90 -9.09 32.02
CA THR A 331 12.97 -9.36 32.98
C THR A 331 12.42 -10.36 33.98
N GLY A 332 12.85 -11.61 33.86
CA GLY A 332 12.56 -12.64 34.84
C GLY A 332 13.32 -12.35 36.13
N ASN A 333 12.60 -12.23 37.23
CA ASN A 333 13.07 -12.68 38.52
C ASN A 333 12.23 -13.90 38.86
N GLY A 334 12.90 -15.04 39.01
CA GLY A 334 12.27 -16.23 39.55
C GLY A 334 12.15 -16.12 41.06
N GLU A 335 11.08 -16.69 41.59
CA GLU A 335 11.09 -17.52 42.79
C GLU A 335 9.77 -18.33 42.83
N HIS A 336 9.94 -19.61 43.13
CA HIS A 336 9.01 -20.69 43.49
C HIS A 336 7.93 -20.28 44.54
N ASP A 337 6.77 -20.91 44.78
CA ASP A 337 6.33 -22.33 44.76
C ASP A 337 4.76 -22.44 44.77
N GLU A 338 4.28 -23.61 44.30
CA GLU A 338 3.14 -24.44 44.76
C GLU A 338 1.65 -23.99 44.73
N ASP A 339 0.90 -24.75 43.90
CA ASP A 339 -0.39 -25.47 44.12
C ASP A 339 -1.80 -24.82 44.16
N GLU A 340 -2.68 -25.50 43.39
CA GLU A 340 -4.15 -25.69 43.46
C GLU A 340 -5.13 -24.49 43.50
N ASP A 341 -5.99 -24.35 42.47
CA ASP A 341 -7.34 -24.96 42.45
C ASP A 341 -8.22 -24.36 41.33
N PHE A 342 -9.13 -25.17 40.83
CA PHE A 342 -10.00 -24.97 39.67
C PHE A 342 -11.28 -24.23 40.08
N ALA A 343 -11.46 -22.97 39.67
CA ALA A 343 -12.75 -22.29 39.80
C ALA A 343 -13.08 -21.35 38.63
N TYR A 344 -14.08 -21.76 37.87
CA TYR A 344 -14.74 -21.04 36.79
C TYR A 344 -15.58 -19.88 37.34
N ARG A 345 -15.34 -18.61 36.95
CA ARG A 345 -16.31 -17.50 37.07
C ARG A 345 -16.13 -16.39 36.01
N PRO A 346 -17.22 -15.67 35.68
CA PRO A 346 -17.52 -15.19 34.32
C PRO A 346 -17.17 -13.71 34.07
N PHE A 347 -17.08 -13.37 32.77
CA PHE A 347 -17.20 -12.03 32.14
C PHE A 347 -17.40 -10.84 33.09
N GLU A 348 -16.35 -10.04 33.27
CA GLU A 348 -16.48 -8.65 33.71
C GLU A 348 -16.07 -7.70 32.58
N ILE A 349 -17.02 -6.81 32.29
CA ILE A 349 -16.93 -5.68 31.37
C ILE A 349 -16.01 -4.65 32.03
N VAL A 350 -14.88 -4.33 31.39
CA VAL A 350 -14.02 -3.23 31.86
C VAL A 350 -14.53 -1.92 31.25
N PRO A 351 -14.95 -0.93 32.04
CA PRO A 351 -15.43 0.34 31.54
C PRO A 351 -14.28 1.26 31.13
N ASP A 352 -14.59 2.08 30.13
CA ASP A 352 -13.81 3.14 29.52
C ASP A 352 -13.82 4.39 30.40
N VAL A 353 -12.71 4.72 31.06
CA VAL A 353 -12.40 6.02 31.70
C VAL A 353 -10.87 6.16 31.73
N ASP A 354 -10.29 7.09 30.97
CA ASP A 354 -9.99 8.40 31.55
C ASP A 354 -9.52 9.40 30.49
N SER A 355 -10.28 10.48 30.41
CA SER A 355 -9.93 11.74 29.76
C SER A 355 -9.49 12.70 30.85
N ALA A 356 -8.23 13.11 30.87
CA ALA A 356 -7.84 14.31 31.60
C ALA A 356 -6.78 15.07 30.81
N TYR A 357 -7.24 16.17 30.21
CA TYR A 357 -6.41 17.29 29.84
C TYR A 357 -5.77 17.88 31.10
N HIS A 358 -4.46 18.11 31.06
CA HIS A 358 -3.88 19.29 31.71
C HIS A 358 -2.93 19.95 30.72
N ASP A 359 -3.45 21.04 30.17
CA ASP A 359 -2.71 22.16 29.60
C ASP A 359 -2.24 23.02 30.78
N ASP A 360 -0.94 23.28 30.86
CA ASP A 360 -0.39 24.39 31.63
C ASP A 360 0.87 24.87 30.90
N SER A 361 0.69 25.94 30.11
CA SER A 361 1.76 26.80 29.64
C SER A 361 1.37 28.26 29.83
N GLN A 362 2.00 28.89 30.82
CA GLN A 362 2.48 30.30 30.90
C GLN A 362 2.85 30.57 32.38
N HIS A 363 3.99 31.14 32.76
CA HIS A 363 4.54 32.42 32.29
C HIS A 363 6.02 32.55 32.70
N LEU A 364 6.85 33.11 31.81
CA LEU A 364 8.06 33.85 32.18
C LEU A 364 7.66 35.31 32.44
N GLY A 365 8.25 35.93 33.47
CA GLY A 365 8.17 37.37 33.71
C GLY A 365 8.56 37.76 35.14
N GLU A 366 9.85 38.02 35.36
CA GLU A 366 10.38 39.28 35.91
C GLU A 366 11.77 39.53 35.34
#